data_AF-A0A7J0HEW1-F1
#
_entry.id   AF-A0A7J0HEW1-F1
#
_cell.length_a   1.000
_cell.length_b   1.000
_cell.length_c   1.000
_cell.angle_alpha   90.00
_cell.angle_beta   90.00
_cell.angle_gamma   90.00
#
_symmetry.space_group_name_H-M   'P 1'
#
loop_
_entity.id
_entity.type
_entity.pdbx_description
1 polymer ?
#
loop_
_entity_poly.entity_id
_entity_poly.type
_entity_poly.pdbx_seq_one_letter_code
_entity_poly.pdbx_strand_id
1 'polypeptide(L)'
;MKGGECREAFVAWEKCIEEAEKNKEDIVEKCFKVTGALKECMEVHQDYYAPILKAEKAAEAEAVREWERERKQKEMCLRRRVQRKREILDLGIIFEILVGSMRVEIS
;
A
#
# COMPACT_ATOMS: atom_id res chain seq x y z
N MET A 1 -6.81 20.04 11.65
CA MET A 1 -5.86 21.10 12.06
C MET A 1 -6.55 22.43 12.39
N LYS A 2 -7.79 22.40 12.91
CA LYS A 2 -8.59 23.61 13.19
C LYS A 2 -8.50 24.09 14.65
N GLY A 3 -7.55 23.56 15.41
CA GLY A 3 -7.21 23.94 16.78
C GLY A 3 -5.70 23.81 16.99
N GLY A 4 -5.16 24.59 17.94
CA GLY A 4 -3.72 24.74 18.20
C GLY A 4 -3.15 26.08 17.71
N GLU A 5 -1.85 26.29 17.95
CA GLU A 5 -1.13 27.55 17.68
C GLU A 5 -1.03 27.88 16.17
N CYS A 6 -1.08 26.86 15.30
CA CYS A 6 -1.06 27.04 13.84
C CYS A 6 -2.44 27.19 13.19
N ARG A 7 -3.51 27.35 13.97
CA ARG A 7 -4.88 27.46 13.44
C ARG A 7 -5.03 28.65 12.48
N GLU A 8 -4.46 29.80 12.81
CA GLU A 8 -4.59 31.00 11.98
C GLU A 8 -3.87 30.85 10.63
N ALA A 9 -2.66 30.28 10.65
CA ALA A 9 -1.94 29.93 9.44
C ALA A 9 -2.72 28.91 8.58
N PHE A 10 -3.41 27.96 9.22
CA PHE A 10 -4.23 26.97 8.51
C PHE A 10 -5.46 27.62 7.86
N VAL A 11 -6.14 28.54 8.54
CA VAL A 11 -7.29 29.27 7.98
C VAL A 11 -6.86 30.19 6.82
N ALA A 12 -5.69 30.83 6.94
CA ALA A 12 -5.13 31.64 5.85
C ALA A 12 -4.82 30.78 4.61
N TRP A 13 -4.31 29.57 4.82
CA TRP A 13 -4.08 28.60 3.76
C TRP A 13 -5.38 28.11 3.11
N GLU A 14 -6.40 27.74 3.90
CA GLU A 14 -7.74 27.35 3.38
C GLU A 14 -8.33 28.46 2.49
N LYS A 15 -8.27 29.72 2.94
CA LYS A 15 -8.73 30.87 2.15
C LYS A 15 -7.97 31.03 0.83
N CYS A 16 -6.65 30.84 0.85
CA CYS A 16 -5.84 30.90 -0.36
C CYS A 16 -6.24 29.82 -1.37
N ILE A 17 -6.52 28.59 -0.89
CA ILE A 17 -7.00 27.49 -1.75
C ILE A 17 -8.36 27.83 -2.35
N GLU A 18 -9.31 28.29 -1.53
CA GLU A 18 -10.64 28.66 -2.01
C GLU A 18 -10.59 29.75 -3.09
N GLU A 19 -9.67 30.72 -2.95
CA GLU A 19 -9.45 31.77 -3.95
C GLU A 19 -8.76 31.23 -5.22
N ALA A 20 -7.79 30.32 -5.09
CA ALA A 20 -7.16 29.67 -6.23
C ALA A 20 -8.16 28.81 -7.03
N GLU A 21 -9.00 28.04 -6.36
CA GLU A 21 -10.04 27.21 -6.99
C GLU A 21 -11.08 28.06 -7.72
N LYS A 22 -11.55 29.16 -7.10
CA LYS A 22 -12.49 30.10 -7.72
C LYS A 22 -11.92 30.74 -8.99
N ASN A 23 -10.63 31.06 -8.98
CA ASN A 23 -9.96 31.69 -10.11
C ASN A 23 -9.37 30.69 -11.11
N LYS A 24 -9.45 29.38 -10.84
CA LYS A 24 -8.80 28.32 -11.63
C LYS A 24 -7.29 28.54 -11.79
N GLU A 25 -6.67 29.08 -10.75
CA GLU A 25 -5.21 29.26 -10.67
C GLU A 25 -4.55 28.01 -10.07
N ASP A 26 -3.26 27.81 -10.34
CA ASP A 26 -2.51 26.74 -9.68
C ASP A 26 -2.34 27.06 -8.18
N ILE A 27 -2.97 26.24 -7.34
CA ILE A 27 -2.94 26.33 -5.88
C ILE A 27 -1.51 26.26 -5.35
N VAL A 28 -0.66 25.42 -5.96
CA VAL A 28 0.72 25.22 -5.52
C VAL A 28 1.51 26.49 -5.72
N GLU A 29 1.35 27.17 -6.85
CA GLU A 29 2.07 28.42 -7.15
C GLU A 29 1.53 29.60 -6.34
N LYS A 30 0.21 29.78 -6.28
CA LYS A 30 -0.43 30.90 -5.58
C LYS A 30 -0.22 30.83 -4.07
N CYS A 31 -0.40 29.64 -3.49
CA CYS A 31 -0.39 29.43 -2.05
C CYS A 31 0.94 28.90 -1.52
N PHE A 32 2.00 28.85 -2.34
CA PHE A 32 3.31 28.35 -1.93
C PHE A 32 3.82 29.02 -0.65
N LYS A 33 3.77 30.35 -0.61
CA LYS A 33 4.26 31.14 0.53
C LYS A 33 3.45 30.89 1.80
N VAL A 34 2.12 30.80 1.67
CA VAL A 34 1.21 30.55 2.80
C VAL A 34 1.37 29.11 3.31
N THR A 35 1.55 28.16 2.40
CA THR A 35 1.85 26.75 2.72
C THR A 35 3.20 26.62 3.42
N GLY A 36 4.21 27.39 3.00
CA GLY A 36 5.51 27.47 3.65
C GLY A 36 5.43 27.96 5.09
N ALA A 37 4.69 29.05 5.34
CA ALA A 37 4.47 29.58 6.68
C ALA A 37 3.68 28.61 7.58
N LEU A 38 2.67 27.93 7.02
CA LEU A 38 1.93 26.89 7.73
C LEU A 38 2.84 25.71 8.10
N LYS A 39 3.69 25.27 7.17
CA LYS A 39 4.64 24.19 7.38
C LYS A 39 5.65 24.55 8.48
N GLU A 40 6.21 25.75 8.44
CA GLU A 40 7.15 26.23 9.47
C GLU A 40 6.51 26.21 10.86
N CYS A 41 5.26 26.69 10.98
CA CYS A 41 4.52 26.59 12.23
C CYS A 41 4.33 25.13 12.69
N MET A 42 3.98 24.22 11.77
CA MET A 42 3.83 22.81 12.11
C MET A 42 5.15 22.13 12.51
N GLU A 43 6.29 22.59 11.98
CA GLU A 43 7.61 22.09 12.35
C GLU A 43 8.03 22.57 13.74
N VAL A 44 7.77 23.83 14.10
CA VAL A 44 8.03 24.35 15.46
C VAL A 44 7.17 23.64 16.50
N HIS A 45 5.90 23.36 16.17
CA HIS A 45 4.95 22.70 17.06
C HIS A 45 4.81 21.20 16.77
N GLN A 46 5.89 20.55 16.31
CA GLN A 46 5.88 19.14 15.97
C GLN A 46 5.44 18.27 17.15
N ASP A 47 5.80 18.63 18.39
CA ASP A 47 5.44 17.87 19.60
C ASP A 47 3.94 17.80 19.86
N TYR A 48 3.17 18.81 19.43
CA TYR A 48 1.71 18.81 19.54
C TYR A 48 1.07 17.78 18.60
N TYR A 49 1.62 17.60 17.39
CA TYR A 49 1.12 16.66 16.38
C TYR A 49 1.82 15.30 16.40
N ALA A 50 2.99 15.21 17.05
CA ALA A 50 3.84 14.02 17.09
C ALA A 50 3.12 12.77 17.63
N PRO A 51 2.24 12.82 18.65
CA PRO A 51 1.56 11.62 19.14
C PRO A 51 0.65 10.99 18.08
N ILE A 52 -0.11 11.83 17.36
CA ILE A 52 -1.00 11.37 16.27
C ILE A 52 -0.15 10.85 15.11
N LEU A 53 0.88 11.60 14.70
CA LEU A 53 1.74 11.19 13.59
C LEU A 53 2.49 9.88 13.88
N LYS A 54 2.88 9.62 15.14
CA LYS A 54 3.47 8.35 15.56
C LYS A 54 2.46 7.21 15.52
N ALA A 55 1.22 7.45 15.94
CA ALA A 55 0.15 6.46 15.88
C ALA A 55 -0.17 6.07 14.42
N GLU A 56 -0.30 7.06 13.53
CA GLU A 56 -0.53 6.82 12.10
C GLU A 56 0.62 6.00 11.47
N LYS A 57 1.88 6.36 11.74
CA LYS A 57 3.04 5.59 11.25
C LYS A 57 3.08 4.16 11.78
N ALA A 58 2.66 3.94 13.03
CA ALA A 58 2.59 2.61 13.61
C ALA A 58 1.50 1.76 12.94
N ALA A 59 0.33 2.34 12.69
CA ALA A 59 -0.77 1.70 11.96
C ALA A 59 -0.38 1.38 10.51
N GLU A 60 0.28 2.30 9.81
CA GLU A 60 0.81 2.07 8.47
C GLU A 60 1.82 0.91 8.46
N ALA A 61 2.76 0.90 9.40
CA ALA A 61 3.75 -0.17 9.52
C ALA A 61 3.11 -1.53 9.87
N GLU A 62 1.98 -1.55 10.58
CA GLU A 62 1.22 -2.77 10.83
C GLU A 62 0.51 -3.25 9.57
N ALA A 63 -0.17 -2.36 8.84
CA ALA A 63 -0.84 -2.68 7.58
C ALA A 63 0.14 -3.24 6.54
N VAL A 64 1.32 -2.62 6.38
CA VAL A 64 2.38 -3.14 5.49
C VAL A 64 2.80 -4.56 5.89
N ARG A 65 3.00 -4.82 7.20
CA ARG A 65 3.37 -6.15 7.70
C ARG A 65 2.28 -7.18 7.42
N GLU A 66 1.01 -6.82 7.60
CA GLU A 66 -0.11 -7.72 7.27
C GLU A 66 -0.16 -8.04 5.78
N TRP A 67 -0.06 -7.02 4.93
CA TRP A 67 -0.07 -7.18 3.48
C TRP A 67 1.08 -8.07 2.99
N GLU A 68 2.28 -7.93 3.56
CA GLU A 68 3.40 -8.81 3.27
C GLU A 68 3.15 -10.27 3.69
N ARG A 69 2.53 -10.48 4.86
CA ARG A 69 2.16 -11.84 5.32
C ARG A 69 1.15 -12.46 4.37
N GLU A 70 0.11 -11.72 3.98
CA GLU A 70 -0.88 -12.20 3.01
C GLU A 70 -0.24 -12.52 1.66
N ARG A 71 0.63 -11.65 1.15
CA ARG A 71 1.35 -11.89 -0.11
C ARG A 71 2.17 -13.18 -0.04
N LYS A 72 2.95 -13.36 1.02
CA LYS A 72 3.75 -14.59 1.24
C LYS A 72 2.86 -15.83 1.36
N GLN A 73 1.72 -15.74 2.05
CA GLN A 73 0.76 -16.84 2.13
C GLN A 73 0.14 -17.17 0.77
N LYS A 74 -0.26 -16.17 -0.01
CA LYS A 74 -0.79 -16.34 -1.37
C LYS A 74 0.26 -16.97 -2.29
N GLU A 75 1.50 -16.51 -2.22
CA GLU A 75 2.62 -17.07 -2.99
C GLU A 75 2.90 -18.53 -2.59
N MET A 76 2.96 -18.85 -1.30
CA MET A 76 3.10 -20.22 -0.81
C MET A 76 1.92 -21.12 -1.25
N CYS A 77 0.68 -20.62 -1.18
CA CYS A 77 -0.49 -21.35 -1.64
C CYS A 77 -0.43 -21.63 -3.14
N LEU A 78 -0.06 -20.63 -3.94
CA LEU A 78 0.13 -20.77 -5.38
C LEU A 78 1.22 -21.80 -5.69
N ARG A 79 2.37 -21.72 -5.01
CA ARG A 79 3.47 -22.68 -5.17
C ARG A 79 3.02 -24.11 -4.89
N ARG A 80 2.27 -24.33 -3.80
CA ARG A 80 1.70 -25.66 -3.49
C ARG A 80 0.69 -26.13 -4.53
N ARG A 81 -0.11 -25.24 -5.11
CA ARG A 81 -1.05 -25.60 -6.20
C ARG A 81 -0.29 -26.02 -7.46
N VAL A 82 0.76 -25.28 -7.83
CA VAL A 82 1.62 -25.63 -8.98
C VAL A 82 2.30 -26.97 -8.74
N GLN A 83 2.84 -27.19 -7.55
CA GLN A 83 3.49 -28.45 -7.19
C GLN A 83 2.52 -29.64 -7.28
N ARG A 84 1.31 -29.52 -6.73
CA ARG A 84 0.28 -30.59 -6.84
C ARG A 84 -0.14 -30.86 -8.28
N LYS A 85 -0.28 -29.81 -9.10
CA LYS A 85 -0.57 -29.99 -10.54
C LYS A 85 0.56 -30.75 -11.25
N ARG A 86 1.82 -30.48 -10.89
CA ARG A 86 2.98 -31.20 -11.40
C ARG A 86 2.96 -32.67 -10.97
N GLU A 87 2.74 -32.94 -9.68
CA GLU A 87 2.64 -34.31 -9.15
C GLU A 87 1.51 -35.12 -9.82
N ILE A 88 0.36 -34.52 -10.08
CA ILE A 88 -0.74 -35.18 -10.82
C ILE A 88 -0.33 -35.47 -12.26
N LEU A 89 0.35 -34.53 -12.93
CA LEU A 89 0.83 -34.72 -14.30
C LEU A 89 1.86 -35.85 -14.37
N ASP A 90 2.79 -35.90 -13.41
CA ASP A 90 3.80 -36.96 -13.29
C ASP A 90 3.15 -38.34 -13.06
N LEU A 91 2.14 -38.42 -12.19
CA LEU A 91 1.37 -39.66 -11.98
C LEU A 91 0.62 -40.10 -13.24
N GLY A 92 0.06 -39.16 -14.02
CA GLY A 92 -0.61 -39.44 -15.29
C GLY A 92 0.34 -40.06 -16.32
N ILE A 93 1.54 -39.49 -16.47
CA ILE A 93 2.59 -40.02 -17.35
C ILE A 93 2.99 -41.44 -16.93
N ILE A 94 3.18 -41.68 -15.64
CA ILE A 94 3.53 -43.03 -15.13
C ILE A 94 2.42 -44.05 -15.46
N PHE A 95 1.16 -43.68 -15.28
CA PHE A 95 0.03 -44.55 -15.62
C PHE A 95 0.01 -44.90 -17.12
N GLU A 96 0.20 -43.90 -18.00
CA GLU A 96 0.30 -44.14 -19.44
C GLU A 96 1.46 -45.07 -19.81
N ILE A 97 2.63 -44.89 -19.18
CA ILE A 97 3.79 -45.76 -19.39
C ILE A 97 3.48 -47.20 -18.97
N LEU A 98 2.90 -47.42 -17.78
CA LEU A 98 2.58 -48.76 -17.27
C LEU A 98 1.54 -49.49 -18.13
N VAL A 99 0.49 -48.78 -18.58
CA VAL A 99 -0.51 -49.33 -19.50
C VAL A 99 0.11 -49.62 -20.87
N GLY A 100 1.03 -48.76 -21.34
CA GLY A 100 1.80 -48.97 -22.55
C GLY A 100 2.67 -50.23 -22.50
N SER A 101 3.39 -50.46 -21.40
CA SER A 101 4.20 -51.68 -21.19
C SER A 101 3.36 -52.96 -21.22
N MET A 102 2.18 -52.97 -20.60
CA MET A 102 1.28 -54.14 -20.66
C MET A 102 0.78 -54.44 -22.08
N ARG A 103 0.70 -53.45 -22.97
CA ARG A 103 0.28 -53.64 -24.37
C ARG A 103 1.38 -54.25 -25.24
N VAL A 104 2.65 -54.13 -24.86
CA VAL A 104 3.80 -54.69 -25.59
C VAL A 104 4.04 -56.15 -25.23
N GLU A 105 3.67 -56.60 -24.02
CA GLU A 105 3.89 -57.99 -23.56
C GLU A 105 2.80 -58.99 -24.01
N ILE A 106 1.73 -58.53 -24.65
CA ILE A 106 0.58 -59.37 -25.08
C ILE A 106 0.60 -59.65 -26.60
N SER A 107 1.59 -59.14 -27.35
CA SER A 107 1.74 -59.36 -28.80
C SER A 107 2.98 -60.16 -29.15
#